data_AF-A0A5J4VS67-F1
#
_entry.id   AF-A0A5J4VS67-F1
#
_cell.length_a   1.000
_cell.length_b   1.000
_cell.length_c   1.000
_cell.angle_alpha   90.00
_cell.angle_beta   90.00
_cell.angle_gamma   90.00
#
_symmetry.space_group_name_H-M   'P 1'
#
loop_
_entity.id
_entity.type
_entity.pdbx_description
1 polymer ?
#
loop_
_entity_poly.entity_id
_entity_poly.type
_entity_poly.pdbx_seq_one_letter_code
_entity_poly.pdbx_strand_id
1 'polypeptide(L)'
;SDELPIINGAAAAGNSTSYSRGDHVHPQQLTYDNDITATKFIMTGGTASQILLANGDTTTLDSKLSRTYNSGTGGYIRLCVFPAGTSIGAPYIQFQVQCNTNAMQTIDLTPNYSVNGISALYGVFTAPSYVQTIMNVYYGADQLLHTHTGTGSAAIYSAWIHMMSGSGIATVTVSKQGTYWPQRVTEILTQDIVSSITGSQTQIPMSFNLGTGGIIFNPNWDFNFLHRYFCI
;
A
#
# COMPACT_ATOMS: atom_id res chain seq x y z
N SER A 1 54.96 -18.10 4.90
CA SER A 1 53.91 -17.62 5.82
C SER A 1 52.85 -18.68 5.79
N ASP A 2 53.06 -19.79 6.50
CA ASP A 2 52.42 -21.07 6.15
C ASP A 2 51.75 -21.69 7.38
N GLU A 3 50.88 -20.91 8.04
CA GLU A 3 49.92 -21.48 8.97
C GLU A 3 48.54 -21.48 8.32
N LEU A 4 47.95 -22.67 8.21
CA LEU A 4 46.60 -22.84 7.69
C LEU A 4 45.64 -22.10 8.63
N PRO A 5 44.79 -21.18 8.13
CA PRO A 5 43.91 -20.39 8.98
C PRO A 5 42.94 -21.26 9.76
N ILE A 6 42.80 -20.99 11.06
CA ILE A 6 41.86 -21.68 11.94
C ILE A 6 40.47 -21.07 11.73
N ILE A 7 39.55 -21.84 11.17
CA ILE A 7 38.15 -21.45 10.97
C ILE A 7 37.33 -21.83 12.21
N ASN A 8 36.67 -20.85 12.84
CA ASN A 8 35.78 -21.04 14.00
C ASN A 8 36.41 -21.81 15.19
N GLY A 9 37.69 -21.56 15.48
CA GLY A 9 38.41 -22.19 16.60
C GLY A 9 38.79 -21.20 17.70
N ALA A 10 39.23 -21.73 18.85
CA ALA A 10 39.85 -20.95 19.90
C ALA A 10 41.37 -20.89 19.66
N ALA A 11 41.89 -19.71 19.34
CA ALA A 11 43.32 -19.48 19.22
C ALA A 11 43.99 -19.55 20.60
N ALA A 12 45.13 -20.24 20.69
CA ALA A 12 46.01 -20.23 21.85
C ALA A 12 47.27 -19.42 21.53
N ALA A 13 47.78 -18.66 22.50
CA ALA A 13 49.03 -17.93 22.34
C ALA A 13 50.20 -18.93 22.22
N GLY A 14 50.64 -19.20 20.99
CA GLY A 14 51.81 -20.02 20.71
C GLY A 14 53.09 -19.21 20.68
N ASN A 15 54.16 -19.71 21.30
CA ASN A 15 55.51 -19.15 21.16
C ASN A 15 56.17 -19.72 19.88
N SER A 16 55.76 -19.24 18.72
CA SER A 16 56.36 -19.66 17.45
C SER A 16 57.72 -18.99 17.21
N THR A 17 58.69 -19.76 16.70
CA THR A 17 59.96 -19.23 16.16
C THR A 17 59.83 -18.75 14.72
N SER A 18 58.66 -18.92 14.09
CA SER A 18 58.29 -18.37 12.79
C SER A 18 57.58 -17.02 12.98
N TYR A 19 57.81 -16.07 12.06
CA TYR A 19 57.21 -14.72 12.05
C TYR A 19 55.68 -14.68 11.83
N SER A 20 54.98 -15.83 11.87
CA SER A 20 53.53 -15.93 11.73
C SER A 20 52.88 -16.20 13.08
N ARG A 21 51.98 -15.32 13.51
CA ARG A 21 51.14 -15.53 14.70
C ARG A 21 49.95 -16.41 14.31
N GLY A 22 49.93 -17.65 14.79
CA GLY A 22 48.82 -18.59 14.63
C GLY A 22 47.58 -18.25 15.48
N ASP A 23 47.54 -17.05 16.08
CA ASP A 23 46.44 -16.58 16.92
C ASP A 23 45.29 -15.93 16.10
N HIS A 24 45.46 -15.83 14.78
CA HIS A 24 44.48 -15.19 13.91
C HIS A 24 43.35 -16.14 13.52
N VAL A 25 42.18 -15.98 14.16
CA VAL A 25 40.94 -16.67 13.82
C VAL A 25 40.22 -15.92 12.71
N HIS A 26 39.88 -16.59 11.60
CA HIS A 26 39.02 -16.03 10.57
C HIS A 26 37.58 -16.48 10.82
N PRO A 27 36.64 -15.56 11.14
CA PRO A 27 35.23 -15.91 11.23
C PRO A 27 34.77 -16.52 9.92
N GLN A 28 34.04 -17.63 9.97
CA GLN A 28 33.49 -18.21 8.75
C GLN A 28 32.40 -17.29 8.20
N GLN A 29 32.68 -16.62 7.10
CA GLN A 29 31.70 -15.86 6.34
C GLN A 29 31.04 -16.79 5.33
N LEU A 30 29.78 -17.13 5.57
CA LEU A 30 28.96 -17.91 4.63
C LEU A 30 28.17 -16.93 3.77
N THR A 31 28.62 -16.75 2.53
CA THR A 31 27.86 -16.03 1.51
C THR A 31 27.13 -17.08 0.68
N TYR A 32 25.80 -17.00 0.65
CA TYR A 32 24.96 -17.88 -0.16
C TYR A 32 24.33 -17.06 -1.29
N ASP A 33 24.63 -17.44 -2.54
CA ASP A 33 24.04 -16.79 -3.73
C ASP A 33 22.74 -17.45 -4.17
N ASN A 34 22.34 -18.56 -3.53
CA ASN A 34 21.16 -19.36 -3.83
C ASN A 34 20.24 -19.49 -2.60
N ASP A 35 19.04 -20.04 -2.82
CA ASP A 35 18.02 -20.22 -1.79
C ASP A 35 18.53 -21.03 -0.58
N ILE A 36 18.36 -20.46 0.62
CA ILE A 36 18.63 -21.15 1.87
C ILE A 36 17.35 -21.83 2.34
N THR A 37 17.35 -23.16 2.37
CA THR A 37 16.27 -23.94 2.97
C THR A 37 16.62 -24.28 4.41
N ALA A 38 15.88 -23.74 5.38
CA ALA A 38 15.98 -24.20 6.76
C ALA A 38 14.74 -25.01 7.15
N THR A 39 14.96 -26.11 7.86
CA THR A 39 13.90 -26.99 8.37
C THR A 39 13.18 -26.39 9.59
N LYS A 40 13.83 -25.46 10.30
CA LYS A 40 13.25 -24.71 11.41
C LYS A 40 14.06 -23.43 11.66
N PHE A 41 13.37 -22.30 11.80
CA PHE A 41 13.95 -21.09 12.34
C PHE A 41 13.35 -20.85 13.73
N ILE A 42 14.17 -20.86 14.78
CA ILE A 42 13.75 -20.57 16.15
C ILE A 42 14.37 -19.25 16.57
N MET A 43 13.54 -18.22 16.76
CA MET A 43 13.96 -16.99 17.43
C MET A 43 13.61 -17.10 18.91
N THR A 44 14.62 -17.14 19.77
CA THR A 44 14.42 -17.16 21.23
C THR A 44 13.74 -15.87 21.67
N GLY A 45 12.54 -15.98 22.25
CA GLY A 45 11.74 -14.83 22.71
C GLY A 45 10.94 -14.11 21.63
N GLY A 46 10.94 -14.60 20.39
CA GLY A 46 10.10 -14.07 19.32
C GLY A 46 8.62 -14.41 19.49
N THR A 47 7.75 -13.56 18.96
CA THR A 47 6.29 -13.75 18.90
C THR A 47 5.86 -14.30 17.54
N ALA A 48 4.69 -14.94 17.48
CA ALA A 48 4.14 -15.48 16.23
C ALA A 48 3.81 -14.40 15.18
N SER A 49 3.81 -13.12 15.57
CA SER A 49 3.48 -11.98 14.73
C SER A 49 4.72 -11.21 14.30
N GLN A 50 5.91 -11.81 14.25
CA GLN A 50 7.14 -11.17 13.80
C GLN A 50 7.66 -11.78 12.50
N ILE A 51 8.16 -10.93 11.60
CA ILE A 51 8.87 -11.27 10.37
C ILE A 51 10.35 -10.92 10.59
N LEU A 52 11.26 -11.85 10.28
CA LEU A 52 12.71 -11.63 10.34
C LEU A 52 13.22 -11.04 9.02
N LEU A 53 13.95 -9.93 9.09
CA LEU A 53 14.58 -9.26 7.96
C LEU A 53 16.00 -9.80 7.73
N ALA A 54 16.53 -9.62 6.52
CA ALA A 54 17.85 -10.14 6.12
C ALA A 54 19.02 -9.54 6.93
N ASN A 55 18.84 -8.38 7.57
CA ASN A 55 19.84 -7.74 8.43
C ASN A 55 19.80 -8.23 9.88
N GLY A 56 18.92 -9.19 10.21
CA GLY A 56 18.76 -9.72 11.57
C GLY A 56 17.75 -8.97 12.44
N ASP A 57 17.19 -7.85 11.96
CA ASP A 57 16.11 -7.14 12.65
C ASP A 57 14.77 -7.85 12.47
N THR A 58 13.79 -7.51 13.31
CA THR A 58 12.42 -8.02 13.21
C THR A 58 11.44 -6.90 12.91
N THR A 59 10.52 -7.13 11.97
CA THR A 59 9.28 -6.33 11.86
C THR A 59 8.11 -7.15 12.36
N THR A 60 6.94 -6.55 12.53
CA THR A 60 5.72 -7.29 12.89
C THR A 60 4.95 -7.69 11.63
N LEU A 61 4.10 -8.71 11.74
CA LEU A 61 3.09 -9.09 10.75
C LEU A 61 2.13 -7.92 10.47
N ASP A 62 2.03 -7.00 11.44
CA ASP A 62 1.31 -5.74 11.36
C ASP A 62 2.07 -4.68 10.53
N SER A 63 3.12 -5.08 9.80
CA SER A 63 3.73 -4.27 8.74
C SER A 63 2.70 -4.07 7.63
N LYS A 64 1.88 -3.04 7.84
CA LYS A 64 0.90 -2.52 6.90
C LYS A 64 1.57 -2.35 5.54
N LEU A 65 1.01 -2.96 4.49
CA LEU A 65 1.47 -2.72 3.12
C LEU A 65 1.47 -1.21 2.88
N SER A 66 2.66 -0.65 2.62
CA SER A 66 2.86 0.78 2.48
C SER A 66 3.78 1.07 1.31
N ARG A 67 3.52 2.18 0.62
CA ARG A 67 4.39 2.69 -0.45
C ARG A 67 4.40 4.22 -0.43
N THR A 68 5.56 4.79 -0.69
CA THR A 68 5.76 6.23 -0.84
C THR A 68 5.88 6.60 -2.32
N TYR A 69 5.29 7.73 -2.70
CA TYR A 69 5.15 8.22 -4.06
C TYR A 69 5.59 9.68 -4.17
N ASN A 70 6.23 10.02 -5.29
CA ASN A 70 6.57 11.39 -5.65
C ASN A 70 5.37 12.08 -6.33
N SER A 71 4.42 12.56 -5.53
CA SER A 71 3.19 13.22 -6.00
C SER A 71 3.30 14.73 -6.22
N GLY A 72 4.53 15.28 -6.31
CA GLY A 72 4.76 16.73 -6.40
C GLY A 72 4.09 17.39 -7.60
N THR A 73 4.03 16.70 -8.73
CA THR A 73 3.35 17.16 -9.97
C THR A 73 1.89 16.72 -10.05
N GLY A 74 1.37 16.06 -9.02
CA GLY A 74 0.10 15.32 -9.08
C GLY A 74 0.23 14.02 -9.88
N GLY A 75 -0.90 13.34 -10.07
CA GLY A 75 -0.98 12.08 -10.80
C GLY A 75 -1.92 11.06 -10.13
N TYR A 76 -1.92 9.84 -10.64
CA TYR A 76 -2.81 8.78 -10.19
C TYR A 76 -2.03 7.66 -9.52
N ILE A 77 -2.47 7.26 -8.33
CA ILE A 77 -1.92 6.13 -7.59
C ILE A 77 -2.93 4.99 -7.63
N ARG A 78 -2.51 3.81 -8.11
CA ARG A 78 -3.33 2.60 -8.06
C ARG A 78 -3.31 2.03 -6.66
N LEU A 79 -4.47 2.03 -6.00
CA LEU A 79 -4.59 1.49 -4.65
C LEU A 79 -4.54 -0.04 -4.66
N CYS A 80 -5.38 -0.65 -5.49
CA CYS A 80 -5.53 -2.10 -5.58
C CYS A 80 -6.37 -2.51 -6.81
N VAL A 81 -6.44 -3.82 -7.03
CA VAL A 81 -7.22 -4.48 -8.08
C VAL A 81 -8.28 -5.40 -7.45
N PHE A 82 -9.46 -5.44 -8.06
CA PHE A 82 -10.60 -6.27 -7.68
C PHE A 82 -11.08 -7.08 -8.89
N PRO A 83 -10.74 -8.38 -9.00
CA PRO A 83 -11.29 -9.26 -10.02
C PRO A 83 -12.76 -9.54 -9.73
N ALA A 84 -13.65 -9.28 -10.68
CA ALA A 84 -15.10 -9.47 -10.51
C ALA A 84 -15.45 -10.92 -10.12
N GLY A 85 -15.08 -11.88 -10.96
CA GLY A 85 -15.44 -13.28 -10.80
C GLY A 85 -16.96 -13.52 -10.76
N THR A 86 -17.36 -14.77 -10.60
CA THR A 86 -18.77 -15.15 -10.39
C THR A 86 -19.02 -15.26 -8.88
N SER A 87 -19.44 -14.18 -8.20
CA SER A 87 -19.70 -14.27 -6.75
C SER A 87 -20.55 -13.16 -6.18
N ILE A 88 -21.09 -13.48 -5.00
CA ILE A 88 -21.70 -12.56 -4.03
C ILE A 88 -20.68 -12.25 -2.92
N GLY A 89 -20.74 -11.06 -2.33
CA GLY A 89 -19.91 -10.65 -1.18
C GLY A 89 -19.24 -9.29 -1.37
N ALA A 90 -18.78 -8.68 -0.28
CA ALA A 90 -18.14 -7.36 -0.32
C ALA A 90 -16.87 -7.35 0.56
N PRO A 91 -15.68 -7.50 -0.02
CA PRO A 91 -14.44 -7.34 0.73
C PRO A 91 -14.28 -5.88 1.16
N TYR A 92 -13.49 -5.67 2.20
CA TYR A 92 -13.21 -4.34 2.72
C TYR A 92 -11.70 -4.12 2.76
N ILE A 93 -11.26 -2.95 2.34
CA ILE A 93 -9.88 -2.50 2.56
C ILE A 93 -9.88 -1.00 2.84
N GLN A 94 -9.05 -0.58 3.79
CA GLN A 94 -8.86 0.81 4.16
C GLN A 94 -7.43 1.22 3.87
N PHE A 95 -7.30 2.40 3.27
CA PHE A 95 -6.02 3.06 3.03
C PHE A 95 -5.94 4.34 3.85
N GLN A 96 -4.74 4.66 4.31
CA GLN A 96 -4.38 5.97 4.84
C GLN A 96 -3.37 6.60 3.92
N VAL A 97 -3.69 7.79 3.41
CA VAL A 97 -2.82 8.62 2.58
C VAL A 97 -2.32 9.76 3.44
N GLN A 98 -1.01 9.80 3.68
CA GLN A 98 -0.33 10.89 4.36
C GLN A 98 0.52 11.65 3.35
N CYS A 99 0.32 12.95 3.25
CA CYS A 99 1.11 13.85 2.41
C CYS A 99 2.09 14.69 3.26
N ASN A 100 2.89 15.52 2.59
CA ASN A 100 3.90 16.41 3.18
C ASN A 100 3.38 17.34 4.31
N THR A 101 2.09 17.68 4.31
CA THR A 101 1.46 18.48 5.39
C THR A 101 1.21 17.66 6.67
N ASN A 102 1.60 16.38 6.69
CA ASN A 102 1.27 15.36 7.71
C ASN A 102 -0.24 15.12 7.88
N ALA A 103 -1.05 15.69 7.00
CA ALA A 103 -2.48 15.56 6.98
C ALA A 103 -2.84 14.14 6.49
N MET A 104 -3.64 13.42 7.28
CA MET A 104 -3.99 12.03 7.00
C MET A 104 -5.38 11.94 6.41
N GLN A 105 -5.50 11.23 5.28
CA GLN A 105 -6.77 10.96 4.60
C GLN A 105 -7.05 9.48 4.69
N THR A 106 -8.26 9.12 5.11
CA THR A 106 -8.66 7.72 5.21
C THR A 106 -9.62 7.37 4.09
N ILE A 107 -9.35 6.27 3.41
CA ILE A 107 -10.12 5.80 2.26
C ILE A 107 -10.61 4.40 2.57
N ASP A 108 -11.91 4.25 2.78
CA ASP A 108 -12.56 2.96 2.91
C ASP A 108 -13.06 2.50 1.54
N LEU A 109 -12.68 1.31 1.09
CA LEU A 109 -13.20 0.70 -0.14
C LEU A 109 -13.97 -0.57 0.18
N THR A 110 -15.20 -0.63 -0.33
CA THR A 110 -16.07 -1.80 -0.24
C THR A 110 -16.70 -2.08 -1.61
N PRO A 111 -16.10 -2.95 -2.45
CA PRO A 111 -16.71 -3.35 -3.71
C PRO A 111 -17.93 -4.23 -3.44
N ASN A 112 -19.06 -3.88 -4.04
CA ASN A 112 -20.28 -4.66 -4.01
C ASN A 112 -20.33 -5.58 -5.24
N TYR A 113 -20.15 -6.87 -5.02
CA TYR A 113 -20.15 -7.87 -6.08
C TYR A 113 -21.56 -8.37 -6.37
N SER A 114 -21.87 -8.48 -7.66
CA SER A 114 -23.03 -9.17 -8.20
C SER A 114 -22.59 -10.34 -9.07
N VAL A 115 -23.55 -11.21 -9.44
CA VAL A 115 -23.31 -12.30 -10.40
C VAL A 115 -22.83 -11.81 -11.77
N ASN A 116 -23.10 -10.54 -12.11
CA ASN A 116 -22.67 -9.89 -13.34
C ASN A 116 -21.39 -9.04 -13.16
N GLY A 117 -20.67 -9.23 -12.06
CA GLY A 117 -19.46 -8.48 -11.70
C GLY A 117 -19.71 -7.39 -10.66
N ILE A 118 -18.79 -6.43 -10.50
CA ILE A 118 -18.89 -5.41 -9.44
C ILE A 118 -19.96 -4.40 -9.82
N SER A 119 -21.07 -4.39 -9.08
CA SER A 119 -22.23 -3.54 -9.34
C SER A 119 -22.05 -2.11 -8.83
N ALA A 120 -21.23 -1.93 -7.80
CA ALA A 120 -20.82 -0.63 -7.28
C ALA A 120 -19.53 -0.78 -6.47
N LEU A 121 -18.64 0.21 -6.50
CA LEU A 121 -17.54 0.33 -5.55
C LEU A 121 -17.85 1.48 -4.61
N TYR A 122 -18.15 1.17 -3.35
CA TYR A 122 -18.41 2.19 -2.34
C TYR A 122 -17.08 2.66 -1.74
N GLY A 123 -16.91 3.98 -1.72
CA GLY A 123 -15.76 4.66 -1.14
C GLY A 123 -16.23 5.61 -0.05
N VAL A 124 -15.58 5.63 1.12
CA VAL A 124 -15.70 6.74 2.06
C VAL A 124 -14.33 7.39 2.20
N PHE A 125 -14.26 8.69 1.94
CA PHE A 125 -13.04 9.48 2.01
C PHE A 125 -13.12 10.44 3.19
N THR A 126 -12.43 10.14 4.28
CA THR A 126 -12.32 11.08 5.41
C THR A 126 -11.11 11.98 5.16
N ALA A 127 -11.38 13.24 4.78
CA ALA A 127 -10.35 14.26 4.57
C ALA A 127 -9.64 14.67 5.87
N PRO A 128 -8.46 15.32 5.77
CA PRO A 128 -7.75 15.77 6.95
C PRO A 128 -8.42 16.99 7.57
N SER A 129 -8.04 17.29 8.81
CA SER A 129 -8.46 18.45 9.60
C SER A 129 -8.02 19.82 9.05
N TYR A 130 -7.40 19.90 7.87
CA TYR A 130 -7.03 21.17 7.23
C TYR A 130 -7.65 21.26 5.83
N VAL A 131 -8.85 21.83 5.80
CA VAL A 131 -9.57 22.23 4.60
C VAL A 131 -9.50 23.76 4.55
N GLN A 132 -9.04 24.35 3.43
CA GLN A 132 -8.96 25.82 3.31
C GLN A 132 -10.35 26.46 3.49
N THR A 133 -10.40 27.78 3.67
CA THR A 133 -11.62 28.60 3.83
C THR A 133 -12.68 28.43 2.72
N ILE A 134 -12.36 27.71 1.64
CA ILE A 134 -13.22 27.45 0.47
C ILE A 134 -13.73 25.98 0.45
N MET A 135 -13.53 25.19 1.50
CA MET A 135 -14.00 23.80 1.60
C MET A 135 -13.34 22.84 0.59
N ASN A 136 -12.08 23.08 0.21
CA ASN A 136 -11.30 22.24 -0.71
C ASN A 136 -10.15 21.51 0.02
N VAL A 137 -9.79 20.31 -0.47
CA VAL A 137 -8.62 19.57 0.00
C VAL A 137 -7.37 20.42 -0.24
N TYR A 138 -6.58 20.66 0.82
CA TYR A 138 -5.31 21.36 0.72
C TYR A 138 -4.18 20.34 0.59
N TYR A 139 -3.67 20.15 -0.63
CA TYR A 139 -2.57 19.24 -0.94
C TYR A 139 -2.83 17.79 -0.49
N GLY A 140 -3.30 16.95 -1.40
CA GLY A 140 -3.51 15.53 -1.14
C GLY A 140 -4.30 14.86 -2.24
N ALA A 141 -4.94 13.73 -1.90
CA ALA A 141 -5.89 13.10 -2.80
C ALA A 141 -7.20 13.89 -2.89
N ASP A 142 -7.62 14.25 -4.10
CA ASP A 142 -8.82 15.05 -4.38
C ASP A 142 -9.87 14.30 -5.20
N GLN A 143 -9.56 13.09 -5.65
CA GLN A 143 -10.51 12.21 -6.31
C GLN A 143 -10.27 10.75 -5.94
N LEU A 144 -11.36 10.00 -5.85
CA LEU A 144 -11.37 8.55 -5.79
C LEU A 144 -12.19 8.04 -6.99
N LEU A 145 -11.64 7.11 -7.74
CA LEU A 145 -12.27 6.57 -8.95
C LEU A 145 -11.91 5.10 -9.16
N HIS A 146 -12.63 4.45 -10.07
CA HIS A 146 -12.22 3.15 -10.59
C HIS A 146 -12.25 3.09 -12.11
N THR A 147 -11.41 2.21 -12.65
CA THR A 147 -11.45 1.78 -14.05
C THR A 147 -11.72 0.29 -14.09
N HIS A 148 -12.13 -0.23 -15.24
CA HIS A 148 -12.22 -1.68 -15.45
C HIS A 148 -11.87 -2.07 -16.88
N THR A 149 -11.42 -3.31 -17.04
CA THR A 149 -11.28 -4.00 -18.32
C THR A 149 -12.13 -5.26 -18.31
N GLY A 150 -12.56 -5.72 -19.48
CA GLY A 150 -13.47 -6.87 -19.60
C GLY A 150 -14.92 -6.53 -19.23
N THR A 151 -15.78 -7.54 -19.22
CA THR A 151 -17.21 -7.41 -18.91
C THR A 151 -17.69 -8.58 -18.05
N GLY A 152 -18.79 -8.38 -17.32
CA GLY A 152 -19.38 -9.44 -16.51
C GLY A 152 -18.44 -9.97 -15.43
N SER A 153 -18.45 -11.29 -15.24
CA SER A 153 -17.56 -11.98 -14.30
C SER A 153 -16.08 -11.99 -14.69
N ALA A 154 -15.75 -11.65 -15.95
CA ALA A 154 -14.37 -11.52 -16.41
C ALA A 154 -13.79 -10.11 -16.20
N ALA A 155 -14.61 -9.17 -15.71
CA ALA A 155 -14.16 -7.80 -15.50
C ALA A 155 -13.10 -7.70 -14.39
N ILE A 156 -12.10 -6.85 -14.58
CA ILE A 156 -11.06 -6.57 -13.60
C ILE A 156 -11.11 -5.09 -13.30
N TYR A 157 -11.41 -4.73 -12.05
CA TYR A 157 -11.52 -3.35 -11.61
C TYR A 157 -10.23 -2.90 -10.94
N SER A 158 -9.82 -1.66 -11.19
CA SER A 158 -8.71 -1.01 -10.50
C SER A 158 -9.21 0.23 -9.78
N ALA A 159 -8.89 0.38 -8.51
CA ALA A 159 -9.22 1.58 -7.73
C ALA A 159 -8.02 2.54 -7.71
N TRP A 160 -8.31 3.82 -7.89
CA TRP A 160 -7.31 4.87 -8.04
C TRP A 160 -7.66 6.08 -7.19
N ILE A 161 -6.63 6.76 -6.70
CA ILE A 161 -6.73 8.14 -6.23
C ILE A 161 -6.02 9.06 -7.21
N HIS A 162 -6.60 10.24 -7.43
CA HIS A 162 -5.88 11.35 -8.02
C HIS A 162 -5.25 12.18 -6.91
N MET A 163 -3.99 12.58 -7.11
CA MET A 163 -3.22 13.44 -6.23
C MET A 163 -3.14 14.84 -6.84
N MET A 164 -3.45 15.86 -6.05
CA MET A 164 -3.30 17.25 -6.45
C MET A 164 -1.82 17.59 -6.70
N SER A 165 -1.56 18.44 -7.69
CA SER A 165 -0.25 19.06 -7.84
C SER A 165 0.12 19.86 -6.58
N GLY A 166 1.38 19.79 -6.16
CA GLY A 166 1.87 20.38 -4.91
C GLY A 166 1.74 19.48 -3.67
N SER A 167 1.20 18.26 -3.80
CA SER A 167 1.09 17.30 -2.68
C SER A 167 2.42 16.76 -2.15
N GLY A 168 3.53 17.05 -2.85
CA GLY A 168 4.87 16.64 -2.45
C GLY A 168 5.02 15.11 -2.40
N ILE A 169 5.53 14.59 -1.30
CA ILE A 169 5.64 13.15 -1.06
C ILE A 169 4.36 12.64 -0.41
N ALA A 170 3.78 11.58 -0.99
CA ALA A 170 2.62 10.90 -0.43
C ALA A 170 2.99 9.48 -0.03
N THR A 171 2.69 9.10 1.21
CA THR A 171 2.80 7.73 1.71
C THR A 171 1.39 7.16 1.82
N VAL A 172 1.13 6.06 1.11
CA VAL A 172 -0.13 5.33 1.16
C VAL A 172 0.11 4.04 1.94
N THR A 173 -0.71 3.79 2.95
CA THR A 173 -0.59 2.64 3.84
C THR A 173 -1.93 1.92 3.94
N VAL A 174 -1.95 0.59 3.86
CA VAL A 174 -3.13 -0.21 4.17
C VAL A 174 -3.35 -0.20 5.67
N SER A 175 -4.35 0.51 6.15
CA SER A 175 -4.61 0.64 7.59
C SER A 175 -5.43 -0.53 8.14
N LYS A 176 -6.30 -1.12 7.32
CA LYS A 176 -7.14 -2.26 7.69
C LYS A 176 -7.54 -3.07 6.45
N GLN A 177 -7.56 -4.38 6.57
CA GLN A 177 -8.18 -5.27 5.58
C GLN A 177 -9.26 -6.11 6.25
N GLY A 178 -10.42 -6.23 5.63
CA GLY A 178 -11.53 -7.02 6.13
C GLY A 178 -11.22 -8.52 6.09
N THR A 179 -11.78 -9.27 7.03
CA THR A 179 -11.62 -10.74 7.09
C THR A 179 -12.56 -11.49 6.14
N TYR A 180 -13.55 -10.81 5.57
CA TYR A 180 -14.49 -11.36 4.62
C TYR A 180 -13.93 -11.24 3.19
N TRP A 181 -13.59 -12.38 2.57
CA TRP A 181 -12.97 -12.49 1.24
C TRP A 181 -11.72 -11.60 1.00
N PRO A 182 -10.74 -11.56 1.92
CA PRO A 182 -9.56 -10.71 1.78
C PRO A 182 -8.75 -10.98 0.52
N GLN A 183 -8.77 -12.23 0.03
CA GLN A 183 -8.01 -12.65 -1.16
C GLN A 183 -8.49 -12.00 -2.47
N ARG A 184 -9.67 -11.34 -2.48
CA ARG A 184 -10.19 -10.63 -3.65
C ARG A 184 -9.58 -9.26 -3.87
N VAL A 185 -8.83 -8.74 -2.90
CA VAL A 185 -8.09 -7.50 -3.04
C VAL A 185 -6.66 -7.86 -3.42
N THR A 186 -6.31 -7.62 -4.68
CA THR A 186 -5.01 -8.01 -5.23
C THR A 186 -4.22 -6.78 -5.66
N GLU A 187 -2.95 -6.99 -5.99
CA GLU A 187 -2.07 -5.96 -6.56
C GLU A 187 -2.03 -4.65 -5.75
N ILE A 188 -2.10 -4.76 -4.42
CA ILE A 188 -2.16 -3.63 -3.50
C ILE A 188 -0.85 -2.83 -3.55
N LEU A 189 -0.93 -1.55 -3.92
CA LEU A 189 0.21 -0.62 -3.98
C LEU A 189 1.42 -1.17 -4.76
N THR A 190 1.14 -1.80 -5.91
CA THR A 190 2.16 -2.50 -6.72
C THR A 190 2.81 -1.65 -7.81
N GLN A 191 2.15 -0.57 -8.23
CA GLN A 191 2.61 0.31 -9.30
C GLN A 191 3.17 1.60 -8.75
N ASP A 192 3.97 2.29 -9.56
CA ASP A 192 4.35 3.67 -9.29
C ASP A 192 3.22 4.64 -9.68
N ILE A 193 3.34 5.90 -9.27
CA ILE A 193 2.41 6.96 -9.66
C ILE A 193 2.49 7.20 -11.17
N VAL A 194 1.33 7.40 -11.81
CA VAL A 194 1.24 7.67 -13.26
C VAL A 194 0.62 9.04 -13.53
N SER A 195 1.03 9.73 -14.59
CA SER A 195 0.50 11.05 -14.94
C SER A 195 -0.92 11.01 -15.50
N SER A 196 -1.34 9.87 -16.04
CA SER A 196 -2.68 9.65 -16.60
C SER A 196 -3.06 8.17 -16.57
N ILE A 197 -4.36 7.91 -16.61
CA ILE A 197 -4.94 6.57 -16.69
C ILE A 197 -5.90 6.48 -17.88
N THR A 198 -5.97 5.32 -18.51
CA THR A 198 -6.77 5.08 -19.72
C THR A 198 -8.05 4.30 -19.41
N GLY A 199 -8.99 4.31 -20.35
CA GLY A 199 -10.27 3.61 -20.23
C GLY A 199 -11.38 4.45 -19.58
N SER A 200 -12.54 3.82 -19.39
CA SER A 200 -13.68 4.47 -18.72
C SER A 200 -13.37 4.61 -17.23
N GLN A 201 -13.45 5.86 -16.75
CA GLN A 201 -13.25 6.20 -15.35
C GLN A 201 -14.61 6.49 -14.72
N THR A 202 -14.90 5.80 -13.63
CA THR A 202 -16.10 6.05 -12.83
C THR A 202 -15.68 6.64 -11.51
N GLN A 203 -16.10 7.88 -11.26
CA GLN A 203 -15.82 8.54 -10.00
C GLN A 203 -16.63 7.91 -8.87
N ILE A 204 -15.97 7.71 -7.74
CA ILE A 204 -16.60 7.20 -6.52
C ILE A 204 -16.91 8.42 -5.65
N PRO A 205 -18.16 8.59 -5.19
CA PRO A 205 -18.53 9.70 -4.34
C PRO A 205 -17.63 9.79 -3.11
N MET A 206 -17.25 11.02 -2.76
CA MET A 206 -16.46 11.32 -1.56
C MET A 206 -17.29 12.21 -0.63
N SER A 207 -17.15 11.97 0.67
CA SER A 207 -17.85 12.75 1.71
C SER A 207 -16.82 13.39 2.62
N PHE A 208 -16.67 14.71 2.55
CA PHE A 208 -15.71 15.42 3.39
C PHE A 208 -16.32 15.68 4.77
N ASN A 209 -15.69 15.16 5.83
CA ASN A 209 -16.04 15.46 7.22
C ASN A 209 -15.14 16.60 7.72
N LEU A 210 -15.71 17.77 7.95
CA LEU A 210 -14.94 19.01 8.13
C LEU A 210 -14.62 19.35 9.60
N GLY A 211 -14.71 18.39 10.51
CA GLY A 211 -14.39 18.57 11.94
C GLY A 211 -15.34 19.51 12.70
N THR A 212 -16.15 20.31 12.00
CA THR A 212 -17.17 21.23 12.53
C THR A 212 -18.59 20.64 12.47
N GLY A 213 -18.73 19.34 12.16
CA GLY A 213 -20.02 18.64 12.13
C GLY A 213 -20.79 18.72 10.82
N GLY A 214 -20.24 19.36 9.77
CA GLY A 214 -20.80 19.37 8.42
C GLY A 214 -20.23 18.25 7.55
N ILE A 215 -21.11 17.48 6.89
CA ILE A 215 -20.76 16.57 5.79
C ILE A 215 -21.03 17.31 4.48
N ILE A 216 -19.99 17.61 3.70
CA ILE A 216 -20.18 18.03 2.31
C ILE A 216 -20.18 16.78 1.44
N PHE A 217 -21.36 16.48 0.89
CA PHE A 217 -21.47 15.69 -0.34
C PHE A 217 -21.17 16.62 -1.50
N ASN A 218 -20.20 16.29 -2.36
CA ASN A 218 -19.96 17.05 -3.58
C ASN A 218 -20.96 16.58 -4.66
N PRO A 219 -21.96 17.39 -5.08
CA PRO A 219 -22.92 17.03 -6.11
C PRO A 219 -22.46 17.44 -7.54
N ASN A 220 -21.29 18.07 -7.69
CA ASN A 220 -20.89 18.75 -8.94
C ASN A 220 -20.35 17.83 -10.05
N TRP A 221 -21.01 16.72 -10.34
CA TRP A 221 -20.93 16.09 -11.69
C TRP A 221 -22.31 15.78 -12.32
N ASP A 222 -23.42 16.22 -11.70
CA ASP A 222 -24.77 16.09 -12.26
C ASP A 222 -25.33 17.38 -12.88
N PHE A 223 -24.48 18.30 -13.33
CA PHE A 223 -24.93 19.45 -14.15
C PHE A 223 -25.45 19.07 -15.55
N ASN A 224 -25.55 17.78 -15.88
CA ASN A 224 -26.18 17.31 -17.11
C ASN A 224 -27.59 16.73 -16.94
N PHE A 225 -28.12 16.61 -15.71
CA PHE A 225 -29.46 16.04 -15.51
C PHE A 225 -30.58 17.09 -15.37
N LEU A 226 -30.25 18.36 -15.07
CA LEU A 226 -31.25 19.44 -14.92
C LEU A 226 -31.56 20.23 -16.20
N HIS A 227 -30.88 19.97 -17.32
CA HIS A 227 -31.16 20.61 -18.62
C HIS A 227 -31.93 19.74 -19.62
N ARG A 228 -32.56 18.64 -19.15
CA ARG A 228 -33.39 17.78 -20.00
C ARG A 228 -34.84 17.60 -19.55
N TYR A 229 -35.30 18.35 -18.55
CA TYR A 229 -36.69 18.29 -18.05
C TYR A 229 -37.40 19.64 -17.90
N PHE A 230 -36.93 20.71 -18.54
CA PHE A 230 -37.71 21.93 -18.74
C PHE A 230 -37.50 22.49 -20.16
N CYS A 231 -38.06 21.79 -21.14
CA CYS A 231 -38.63 22.41 -22.33
C CYS A 231 -40.05 21.86 -22.49
N ILE A 232 -41.00 22.57 -21.89
CA ILE A 232 -42.36 22.70 -22.41
C ILE A 232 -42.47 24.14 -22.90
#